data_AF-A0A955CT14-F1
#
_entry.id   AF-A0A955CT14-F1
#
_cell.length_a   1.000
_cell.length_b   1.000
_cell.length_c   1.000
_cell.angle_alpha   90.00
_cell.angle_beta   90.00
_cell.angle_gamma   90.00
#
_symmetry.space_group_name_H-M   'P 1'
#
loop_
_entity.id
_entity.type
_entity.pdbx_description
1 polymer ?
#
loop_
_entity_poly.entity_id
_entity_poly.type
_entity_poly.pdbx_seq_one_letter_code
_entity_poly.pdbx_strand_id
1 'polypeptide(L)'
;MRWGWLVNRFEDPQLRLTRAQRKQALKIVHEAYLKNSLWSFTLLAVVLPIFVAMAILMQTRRWVAALLGIMPSNAGLLIIAFAVILVWPWSAFMYGRFYAKPYRRALRDMGIDLCVNCGYSREGIAEDLPCPECGKRLAGSLNSAADMT
;
A
#
# COMPACT_ATOMS: atom_id res chain seq x y z
N MET A 1 16.04 -1.15 -0.88
CA MET A 1 14.61 -0.81 -0.92
C MET A 1 14.30 -0.17 -2.27
N ARG A 2 13.44 -0.78 -3.10
CA ARG A 2 13.05 -0.20 -4.40
C ARG A 2 11.96 0.86 -4.18
N TRP A 3 12.22 2.10 -4.58
CA TRP A 3 11.29 3.24 -4.50
C TRP A 3 10.06 3.14 -5.43
N GLY A 4 9.86 2.00 -6.10
CA GLY A 4 8.77 1.79 -7.07
C GLY A 4 7.35 1.96 -6.52
N TRP A 5 7.18 1.83 -5.19
CA TRP A 5 5.91 2.07 -4.51
C TRP A 5 5.44 3.53 -4.57
N LEU A 6 6.35 4.50 -4.70
CA LEU A 6 6.01 5.93 -4.80
C LEU A 6 5.40 6.31 -6.16
N VAL A 7 5.69 5.54 -7.20
CA VAL A 7 5.22 5.82 -8.58
C VAL A 7 4.02 4.95 -8.95
N ASN A 8 3.29 4.42 -7.95
CA ASN A 8 2.12 3.56 -8.18
C ASN A 8 2.43 2.28 -9.01
N ARG A 9 3.72 1.94 -9.22
CA ARG A 9 4.12 0.68 -9.85
C ARG A 9 4.19 -0.39 -8.78
N PHE A 10 3.01 -0.83 -8.35
CA PHE A 10 2.84 -2.08 -7.60
C PHE A 10 3.06 -3.31 -8.49
N GLU A 11 3.17 -3.09 -9.80
CA GLU A 11 3.56 -4.08 -10.77
C GLU A 11 5.03 -4.40 -10.56
N ASP A 12 5.30 -5.58 -9.99
CA ASP A 12 6.62 -6.17 -10.16
C ASP A 12 6.82 -6.35 -11.67
N PRO A 13 7.80 -5.68 -12.31
CA PRO A 13 8.00 -5.78 -13.75
C PRO A 13 8.24 -7.22 -14.22
N GLN A 14 8.56 -8.13 -13.29
CA GLN A 14 8.73 -9.55 -13.55
C GLN A 14 7.39 -10.28 -13.75
N LEU A 15 6.29 -9.79 -13.18
CA LEU A 15 4.96 -10.39 -13.33
C LEU A 15 4.34 -9.97 -14.67
N ARG A 16 4.51 -10.82 -15.70
CA ARG A 16 3.85 -10.68 -17.01
C ARG A 16 2.34 -10.98 -16.91
N LEU A 17 1.60 -10.14 -16.20
CA LEU A 17 0.14 -10.27 -16.09
C LEU A 17 -0.55 -9.62 -17.27
N THR A 18 -1.53 -10.33 -17.83
CA THR A 18 -2.44 -9.76 -18.83
C THR A 18 -3.29 -8.64 -18.20
N ARG A 19 -3.74 -7.67 -18.99
CA ARG A 19 -4.63 -6.59 -18.51
C ARG A 19 -5.92 -7.12 -17.87
N ALA A 20 -6.43 -8.25 -18.38
CA ALA A 20 -7.62 -8.91 -17.84
C ALA A 20 -7.40 -9.48 -16.44
N GLN A 21 -6.31 -10.24 -16.23
CA GLN A 21 -5.94 -10.78 -14.92
C GLN A 21 -5.74 -9.67 -13.89
N ARG A 22 -5.10 -8.55 -14.28
CA ARG A 22 -4.94 -7.39 -13.39
C ARG A 22 -6.27 -6.81 -12.94
N LYS A 23 -7.20 -6.62 -13.87
CA LYS A 23 -8.53 -6.07 -13.55
C LYS A 23 -9.31 -7.01 -12.64
N GLN A 24 -9.21 -8.32 -12.84
CA GLN A 24 -9.85 -9.32 -12.01
C GLN A 24 -9.24 -9.38 -10.61
N ALA A 25 -7.91 -9.37 -10.50
CA ALA A 25 -7.20 -9.31 -9.23
C ALA A 25 -7.59 -8.08 -8.42
N LEU A 26 -7.58 -6.91 -9.05
CA LEU A 26 -8.03 -5.67 -8.45
C LEU A 26 -9.49 -5.78 -8.01
N LYS A 27 -10.39 -6.30 -8.85
CA LYS A 27 -11.81 -6.45 -8.50
C LYS A 27 -12.00 -7.35 -7.26
N ILE A 28 -11.36 -8.51 -7.21
CA ILE A 28 -11.45 -9.45 -6.07
C ILE A 28 -10.96 -8.79 -4.78
N VAL A 29 -9.78 -8.15 -4.84
CA VAL A 29 -9.20 -7.48 -3.67
C VAL A 29 -10.08 -6.31 -3.25
N HIS A 30 -10.58 -5.55 -4.21
CA HIS A 30 -11.46 -4.42 -3.96
C HIS A 30 -12.76 -4.90 -3.32
N GLU A 31 -13.44 -5.92 -3.85
CA GLU A 31 -14.67 -6.48 -3.24
C GLU A 31 -14.43 -7.07 -1.85
N ALA A 32 -13.34 -7.81 -1.65
CA ALA A 32 -12.99 -8.41 -0.36
C ALA A 32 -12.61 -7.36 0.70
N TYR A 33 -11.91 -6.29 0.33
CA TYR A 33 -11.47 -5.25 1.26
C TYR A 33 -12.46 -4.09 1.43
N LEU A 34 -13.21 -3.74 0.37
CA LEU A 34 -14.10 -2.58 0.36
C LEU A 34 -15.16 -2.65 1.44
N LYS A 35 -15.69 -3.84 1.70
CA LYS A 35 -16.91 -3.97 2.47
C LYS A 35 -16.74 -3.61 3.94
N ASN A 36 -15.52 -3.69 4.48
CA ASN A 36 -15.28 -3.37 5.90
C ASN A 36 -13.99 -2.61 6.20
N SER A 37 -12.95 -2.71 5.34
CA SER A 37 -11.64 -2.10 5.62
C SER A 37 -11.42 -0.75 4.92
N LEU A 38 -12.25 -0.37 3.93
CA LEU A 38 -12.00 0.87 3.21
C LEU A 38 -12.32 2.11 4.05
N TRP A 39 -13.34 2.06 4.89
CA TRP A 39 -13.68 3.18 5.75
C TRP A 39 -12.57 3.48 6.75
N SER A 40 -12.05 2.46 7.43
CA SER A 40 -10.94 2.58 8.36
C SER A 40 -9.64 2.98 7.65
N PHE A 41 -9.35 2.42 6.47
CA PHE A 41 -8.18 2.82 5.69
C PHE A 41 -8.27 4.27 5.21
N THR A 42 -9.40 4.69 4.62
CA THR A 42 -9.59 6.07 4.15
C THR A 42 -9.54 7.06 5.30
N LEU A 43 -10.14 6.72 6.46
CA LEU A 43 -10.05 7.54 7.67
C LEU A 43 -8.61 7.72 8.13
N LEU A 44 -7.86 6.62 8.31
CA LEU A 44 -6.49 6.66 8.87
C LEU A 44 -5.45 7.19 7.88
N ALA A 45 -5.55 6.82 6.60
CA ALA A 45 -4.53 7.12 5.60
C ALA A 45 -4.74 8.48 4.93
N VAL A 46 -5.98 8.99 4.86
CA VAL A 46 -6.30 10.21 4.10
C VAL A 46 -6.93 11.27 5.01
N VAL A 47 -8.05 10.96 5.67
CA VAL A 47 -8.82 11.98 6.42
C VAL A 47 -8.04 12.49 7.63
N LEU A 48 -7.51 11.58 8.45
CA LEU A 48 -6.75 11.90 9.65
C LEU A 48 -5.53 12.80 9.35
N PRO A 49 -4.63 12.47 8.40
CA PRO A 49 -3.48 13.34 8.13
C PRO A 49 -3.88 14.67 7.50
N ILE A 50 -4.95 14.75 6.70
CA ILE A 50 -5.48 16.04 6.23
C ILE A 50 -5.98 16.87 7.42
N PHE A 51 -6.73 16.27 8.34
CA PHE A 51 -7.25 16.95 9.52
C PHE A 51 -6.13 17.46 10.43
N VAL A 52 -5.12 16.61 10.69
CA VAL A 52 -3.92 16.99 11.45
C VAL A 52 -3.16 18.13 10.75
N ALA A 53 -2.98 18.05 9.42
CA ALA A 53 -2.35 19.10 8.65
C ALA A 53 -3.14 20.42 8.74
N MET A 54 -4.49 20.38 8.65
CA MET A 54 -5.37 21.54 8.80
C MET A 54 -5.33 22.15 10.22
N ALA A 55 -5.25 21.31 11.26
CA ALA A 55 -5.12 21.79 12.63
C ALA A 55 -3.78 22.50 12.85
N ILE A 56 -2.68 21.90 12.38
CA ILE A 56 -1.34 22.50 12.44
C ILE A 56 -1.33 23.82 11.63
N LEU A 57 -1.91 23.83 10.44
CA LEU A 57 -2.13 24.98 9.57
C LEU A 57 -2.75 26.18 10.30
N MET A 58 -3.88 25.96 10.98
CA MET A 58 -4.60 27.04 11.67
C MET A 58 -3.76 27.64 12.80
N GLN A 59 -3.04 26.79 13.55
CA GLN A 59 -2.23 27.21 14.69
C GLN A 59 -0.94 27.92 14.27
N THR A 60 -0.29 27.45 13.20
CA THR A 60 1.08 27.89 12.83
C THR A 60 1.11 29.02 11.80
N ARG A 61 0.00 29.33 11.11
CA ARG A 61 -0.01 30.31 10.00
C ARG A 61 0.64 31.65 10.36
N ARG A 62 0.38 32.16 11.57
CA ARG A 62 0.89 33.46 12.03
C ARG A 62 2.39 33.44 12.26
N TRP A 63 2.89 32.35 12.86
CA TRP A 63 4.30 32.13 13.11
C TRP A 63 5.08 31.94 11.81
N VAL A 64 4.56 31.12 10.89
CA VAL A 64 5.20 30.86 9.60
C VAL A 64 5.28 32.14 8.75
N ALA A 65 4.20 32.93 8.71
CA ALA A 65 4.18 34.21 8.00
C ALA A 65 5.23 35.19 8.56
N ALA A 66 5.32 35.29 9.89
CA ALA A 66 6.30 36.15 10.56
C ALA A 66 7.75 35.69 10.31
N LEU A 67 8.01 34.39 10.36
CA LEU A 67 9.36 33.82 10.24
C LEU A 67 9.92 33.92 8.81
N LEU A 68 9.05 33.82 7.81
CA LEU A 68 9.43 33.89 6.38
C LEU A 68 9.23 35.29 5.78
N GLY A 69 8.73 36.27 6.54
CA GLY A 69 8.49 37.64 6.05
C GLY A 69 7.45 37.73 4.93
N ILE A 70 6.53 36.77 4.84
CA ILE A 70 5.50 36.69 3.80
C ILE A 70 4.13 37.13 4.31
N MET A 71 3.32 37.65 3.39
CA MET A 71 1.91 37.95 3.65
C MET A 71 1.18 36.68 4.16
N PRO A 72 0.36 36.76 5.23
CA PRO A 72 -0.38 35.63 5.78
C PRO A 72 -1.29 34.92 4.77
N SER A 73 -1.76 35.65 3.75
CA SER A 73 -2.55 35.10 2.64
C SER A 73 -1.78 34.05 1.83
N ASN A 74 -0.48 34.22 1.67
CA ASN A 74 0.36 33.35 0.84
C ASN A 74 0.88 32.14 1.63
N ALA A 75 0.96 32.23 2.95
CA ALA A 75 1.36 31.13 3.82
C ALA A 75 0.42 29.91 3.67
N GLY A 76 -0.86 30.13 3.36
CA GLY A 76 -1.81 29.05 3.12
C GLY A 76 -1.40 28.12 1.97
N LEU A 77 -0.93 28.67 0.85
CA LEU A 77 -0.51 27.88 -0.31
C LEU A 77 0.72 27.03 -0.01
N LEU A 78 1.73 27.61 0.64
CA LEU A 78 2.96 26.88 1.01
C LEU A 78 2.67 25.70 1.92
N ILE A 79 1.76 25.89 2.87
CA ILE A 79 1.44 24.83 3.81
C ILE A 79 0.52 23.78 3.17
N ILE A 80 -0.39 24.14 2.26
CA ILE A 80 -1.14 23.15 1.44
C ILE A 80 -0.15 22.30 0.61
N ALA A 81 0.80 22.94 -0.06
CA ALA A 81 1.82 22.23 -0.84
C ALA A 81 2.62 21.28 0.06
N PHE A 82 3.04 21.74 1.24
CA PHE A 82 3.74 20.90 2.22
C PHE A 82 2.89 19.73 2.71
N ALA A 83 1.60 19.95 2.99
CA ALA A 83 0.67 18.91 3.38
C ALA A 83 0.53 17.84 2.29
N VAL A 84 0.39 18.24 1.02
CA VAL A 84 0.35 17.29 -0.11
C VAL A 84 1.65 16.49 -0.21
N ILE A 85 2.80 17.15 -0.08
CA ILE A 85 4.13 16.51 -0.11
C ILE A 85 4.30 15.50 1.03
N LEU A 86 3.71 15.73 2.20
CA LEU A 86 3.75 14.78 3.32
C LEU A 86 2.71 13.67 3.21
N VAL A 87 1.48 14.01 2.81
CA VAL A 87 0.36 13.08 2.72
C VAL A 87 0.60 12.04 1.62
N TRP A 88 1.23 12.42 0.51
CA TRP A 88 1.50 11.51 -0.60
C TRP A 88 2.40 10.30 -0.22
N PRO A 89 3.62 10.48 0.29
CA PRO A 89 4.46 9.37 0.72
C PRO A 89 3.85 8.60 1.90
N TRP A 90 3.13 9.27 2.81
CA TRP A 90 2.40 8.58 3.89
C TRP A 90 1.33 7.64 3.34
N SER A 91 0.49 8.15 2.43
CA SER A 91 -0.59 7.38 1.81
C SER A 91 -0.03 6.21 1.02
N ALA A 92 1.02 6.43 0.24
CA ALA A 92 1.65 5.37 -0.54
C ALA A 92 2.36 4.33 0.36
N PHE A 93 2.91 4.74 1.51
CA PHE A 93 3.50 3.82 2.49
C PHE A 93 2.42 2.97 3.16
N MET A 94 1.34 3.60 3.63
CA MET A 94 0.18 2.92 4.22
C MET A 94 -0.44 1.95 3.21
N TYR A 95 -0.61 2.37 1.97
CA TYR A 95 -1.11 1.51 0.91
C TYR A 95 -0.19 0.29 0.70
N GLY A 96 1.13 0.50 0.58
CA GLY A 96 2.08 -0.61 0.48
C GLY A 96 2.03 -1.56 1.69
N ARG A 97 1.84 -1.04 2.90
CA ARG A 97 1.81 -1.83 4.13
C ARG A 97 0.54 -2.69 4.26
N PHE A 98 -0.62 -2.10 3.98
CA PHE A 98 -1.93 -2.70 4.23
C PHE A 98 -2.52 -3.39 3.00
N TYR A 99 -2.26 -2.86 1.80
CA TYR A 99 -2.82 -3.38 0.55
C TYR A 99 -1.95 -4.46 -0.12
N ALA A 100 -0.62 -4.42 0.07
CA ALA A 100 0.25 -5.34 -0.67
C ALA A 100 0.05 -6.82 -0.28
N LYS A 101 -0.12 -7.12 1.00
CA LYS A 101 -0.35 -8.49 1.48
C LYS A 101 -1.64 -9.12 0.94
N PRO A 102 -2.82 -8.51 1.09
CA PRO A 102 -4.06 -9.09 0.59
C PRO A 102 -4.09 -9.16 -0.93
N TYR A 103 -3.52 -8.17 -1.63
CA TYR A 103 -3.37 -8.21 -3.07
C TYR A 103 -2.55 -9.42 -3.53
N ARG A 104 -1.41 -9.67 -2.87
CA ARG A 104 -0.58 -10.85 -3.16
C ARG A 104 -1.26 -12.17 -2.80
N ARG A 105 -2.07 -12.23 -1.74
CA ARG A 105 -2.90 -13.41 -1.45
C ARG A 105 -3.86 -13.69 -2.59
N ALA A 106 -4.62 -12.69 -3.02
CA ALA A 106 -5.56 -12.85 -4.12
C ALA A 106 -4.86 -13.31 -5.41
N LEU A 107 -3.69 -12.73 -5.76
CA LEU A 107 -2.89 -13.20 -6.90
C LEU A 107 -2.49 -14.67 -6.77
N ARG A 108 -2.10 -15.11 -5.58
CA ARG A 108 -1.79 -16.51 -5.30
C ARG A 108 -3.02 -17.41 -5.46
N ASP A 109 -4.18 -16.95 -5.00
CA ASP A 109 -5.45 -17.67 -5.16
C ASP A 109 -5.88 -17.80 -6.63
N MET A 110 -5.40 -16.90 -7.50
CA MET A 110 -5.54 -17.01 -8.97
C MET A 110 -4.49 -17.92 -9.63
N GLY A 111 -3.68 -18.64 -8.83
CA GLY A 111 -2.67 -19.59 -9.32
C GLY A 111 -1.32 -18.96 -9.66
N ILE A 112 -1.09 -17.68 -9.31
CA ILE A 112 0.21 -17.04 -9.55
C ILE A 112 1.12 -17.35 -8.35
N ASP A 113 2.16 -18.17 -8.56
CA ASP A 113 3.04 -18.56 -7.45
C ASP A 113 4.01 -17.42 -7.06
N LEU A 114 3.64 -16.69 -6.01
CA LEU A 114 4.41 -15.59 -5.47
C LEU A 114 4.42 -15.60 -3.94
N CYS A 115 5.49 -15.06 -3.36
CA CYS A 115 5.58 -14.93 -1.92
C CYS A 115 4.65 -13.82 -1.41
N VAL A 116 3.68 -14.15 -0.57
CA VAL A 116 2.75 -13.19 0.04
C VAL A 116 3.48 -12.10 0.86
N ASN A 117 4.65 -12.42 1.43
CA ASN A 117 5.38 -11.52 2.32
C ASN A 117 6.23 -10.47 1.60
N CYS A 118 7.00 -10.87 0.59
CA CYS A 118 7.89 -9.95 -0.15
C CYS A 118 7.42 -9.64 -1.59
N GLY A 119 6.61 -10.51 -2.21
CA GLY A 119 6.13 -10.36 -3.59
C GLY A 119 6.99 -11.07 -4.63
N TYR A 120 8.09 -11.71 -4.24
CA TYR A 120 9.00 -12.43 -5.13
C TYR A 120 8.28 -13.58 -5.84
N SER A 121 8.49 -13.71 -7.16
CA SER A 121 7.99 -14.84 -7.96
C SER A 121 8.66 -16.13 -7.53
N ARG A 122 7.88 -17.20 -7.35
CA ARG A 122 8.39 -18.53 -6.97
C ARG A 122 8.30 -19.54 -8.12
N GLU A 123 8.01 -19.06 -9.31
CA GLU A 123 7.98 -19.90 -10.50
C GLU A 123 9.31 -20.68 -10.65
N GLY A 124 9.23 -22.01 -10.60
CA GLY A 124 10.39 -22.90 -10.65
C GLY A 124 11.09 -23.18 -9.31
N ILE A 125 10.57 -22.70 -8.18
CA ILE A 125 11.10 -22.99 -6.83
C ILE A 125 10.21 -24.03 -6.16
N ALA A 126 10.81 -25.06 -5.54
CA ALA A 126 10.06 -26.08 -4.82
C ALA A 126 9.23 -25.47 -3.67
N GLU A 127 8.03 -25.98 -3.44
CA GLU A 127 7.06 -25.37 -2.52
C GLU A 127 7.55 -25.32 -1.07
N ASP A 128 8.38 -26.27 -0.67
CA ASP A 128 8.97 -26.46 0.66
C ASP A 128 10.14 -25.52 0.97
N LEU A 129 10.77 -24.94 -0.06
CA LEU A 129 11.91 -24.05 0.11
C LEU A 129 11.48 -22.66 0.63
N PRO A 130 12.23 -22.10 1.60
CA PRO A 130 11.99 -20.74 2.09
C PRO A 130 12.19 -19.73 0.94
N CYS A 131 11.43 -18.63 0.98
CA CYS A 131 11.58 -17.59 -0.03
C CYS A 131 13.01 -17.01 0.02
N PRO A 132 13.75 -16.96 -1.11
CA PRO A 132 15.14 -16.52 -1.12
C PRO A 132 15.31 -15.04 -0.72
N GLU A 133 14.29 -14.21 -0.98
CA GLU A 133 14.32 -12.78 -0.66
C GLU A 133 14.02 -12.46 0.81
N CYS A 134 13.11 -13.20 1.45
CA CYS A 134 12.64 -12.85 2.80
C CYS A 134 12.81 -13.96 3.84
N GLY A 135 13.32 -15.13 3.46
CA GLY A 135 13.58 -16.28 4.34
C GLY A 135 12.35 -16.95 4.94
N LYS A 136 11.13 -16.45 4.66
CA LYS A 136 9.91 -17.01 5.24
C LYS A 136 9.49 -18.25 4.47
N ARG A 137 9.25 -19.35 5.20
CA ARG A 137 8.52 -20.51 4.68
C ARG A 137 7.07 -20.13 4.46
N LEU A 138 6.49 -20.64 3.39
CA LEU A 138 5.05 -20.51 3.21
C LEU A 138 4.41 -21.43 4.24
N ALA A 139 3.52 -20.87 5.06
CA ALA A 139 2.57 -21.73 5.75
C ALA A 139 1.90 -22.55 4.66
N GLY A 140 2.08 -23.87 4.74
CA GLY A 140 1.66 -24.83 3.75
C GLY A 140 0.22 -24.59 3.35
N SER A 141 -0.10 -24.96 2.11
CA SER A 141 -1.48 -25.07 1.65
C SER A 141 -2.34 -25.62 2.78
N LEU A 142 -3.49 -25.00 3.02
CA LEU A 142 -4.48 -25.45 4.01
C LEU A 142 -5.09 -26.83 3.65
N ASN A 143 -4.44 -27.62 2.78
CA ASN A 143 -4.92 -28.89 2.26
C ASN A 143 -4.38 -30.11 2.99
N SER A 144 -3.53 -29.98 4.02
CA SER A 144 -3.24 -31.12 4.92
C SER A 144 -4.36 -31.38 5.95
N ALA A 145 -5.47 -30.65 5.90
CA ALA A 145 -6.66 -30.94 6.70
C ALA A 145 -7.67 -31.87 5.99
N ALA A 146 -7.40 -32.28 4.73
CA ALA A 146 -8.25 -33.24 4.00
C ALA A 146 -7.60 -34.63 3.84
N ASP A 147 -6.43 -34.86 4.45
CA ASP A 147 -5.68 -36.14 4.38
C ASP A 147 -5.62 -36.88 5.74
N MET A 148 -6.48 -36.49 6.67
CA MET A 148 -6.77 -37.25 7.88
C MET A 148 -8.29 -37.35 8.03
N THR A 149 -8.82 -38.55 7.78
CA THR A 149 -10.18 -39.06 8.05
C THR A 149 -11.33 -38.63 7.15
#